data_AF-A0AAE3CEX4-F1
#
_entry.id   AF-A0AAE3CEX4-F1
#
_cell.length_a   1.000
_cell.length_b   1.000
_cell.length_c   1.000
_cell.angle_alpha   90.00
_cell.angle_beta   90.00
_cell.angle_gamma   90.00
#
_symmetry.space_group_name_H-M   'P 1'
#
loop_
_entity.id
_entity.type
_entity.pdbx_description
1 polymer ?
#
loop_
_entity_poly.entity_id
_entity_poly.type
_entity_poly.pdbx_seq_one_letter_code
_entity_poly.pdbx_strand_id
1 'polypeptide(L)' 'MEYAKTKDILHVMRILGHKNIKNTLVYTHLVSFKNDEYIYRVAWTLEEACQLVEAGFDYVCDVEGAKLFRKRK' A
#
# COMPACT_ATOMS: atom_id res chain seq x y z
N MET A 1 1.89 -12.01 -6.43
CA MET A 1 1.00 -12.59 -7.47
C MET A 1 0.96 -11.64 -8.65
N GLU A 2 1.09 -12.11 -9.89
CA GLU A 2 1.13 -11.23 -11.09
C GLU A 2 -0.09 -10.32 -11.19
N TYR A 3 -1.27 -10.80 -10.76
CA TYR A 3 -2.48 -9.98 -10.63
C TYR A 3 -2.31 -8.74 -9.73
N ALA A 4 -1.54 -8.85 -8.63
CA ALA A 4 -1.30 -7.72 -7.73
C ALA A 4 -0.42 -6.63 -8.38
N LYS A 5 0.41 -6.99 -9.36
CA LYS A 5 1.27 -6.05 -10.09
C LYS A 5 0.56 -5.42 -11.28
N THR A 6 -0.12 -6.23 -12.09
CA THR A 6 -0.70 -5.78 -13.36
C THR A 6 -2.16 -5.37 -13.24
N LYS A 7 -2.87 -5.84 -12.20
CA LYS A 7 -4.33 -5.73 -12.03
C LYS A 7 -5.14 -6.25 -13.23
N ASP A 8 -4.51 -7.00 -14.12
CA ASP A 8 -5.11 -7.53 -15.35
C ASP A 8 -5.39 -9.02 -15.19
N ILE A 9 -6.68 -9.37 -15.11
CA ILE A 9 -7.12 -10.75 -14.93
C ILE A 9 -7.00 -11.60 -16.22
N LEU A 10 -7.05 -10.97 -17.40
CA LEU A 10 -6.88 -11.66 -18.68
C LEU A 10 -5.42 -12.02 -18.90
N HIS A 11 -4.50 -11.15 -18.49
CA HIS A 11 -3.06 -11.45 -18.49
C HIS A 11 -2.74 -12.64 -17.58
N VAL A 12 -3.30 -12.67 -16.37
CA VAL A 12 -3.14 -13.77 -15.41
C VAL A 12 -3.77 -15.06 -15.95
N MET A 13 -4.93 -14.97 -16.62
CA MET A 13 -5.56 -16.11 -17.29
C MET A 13 -4.67 -16.70 -18.39
N ARG A 14 -3.97 -15.89 -19.18
CA ARG A 14 -3.00 -16.34 -20.19
C ARG A 14 -1.78 -17.00 -19.55
N ILE A 15 -1.22 -16.41 -18.50
CA ILE A 15 -0.07 -16.98 -17.78
C ILE A 15 -0.41 -18.35 -17.18
N LEU A 16 -1.59 -18.48 -16.57
CA LEU A 16 -2.05 -19.73 -15.96
C LEU A 16 -2.55 -20.75 -16.99
N GLY A 17 -2.65 -20.38 -18.27
CA GLY A 17 -3.16 -21.27 -19.33
C GLY A 17 -4.64 -21.64 -19.17
N HIS A 18 -5.40 -20.88 -18.40
CA HIS A 18 -6.81 -21.18 -18.17
C HIS A 18 -7.63 -20.81 -19.41
N LYS A 19 -8.41 -21.78 -19.91
CA LYS A 19 -9.36 -21.55 -21.03
C LYS A 19 -10.64 -20.86 -20.58
N ASN A 20 -11.00 -21.00 -19.29
CA ASN A 20 -12.19 -20.41 -18.68
C ASN A 20 -11.79 -19.41 -17.58
N ILE A 21 -12.28 -18.17 -17.68
CA ILE A 21 -12.00 -17.09 -16.74
C ILE A 21 -12.51 -17.36 -15.31
N LYS A 22 -13.57 -18.18 -15.16
CA LYS A 22 -14.12 -18.55 -13.84
C LYS A 22 -13.07 -19.24 -12.98
N ASN A 23 -12.21 -20.05 -13.58
CA ASN A 23 -11.13 -20.72 -12.87
C ASN A 23 -10.11 -19.70 -12.35
N THR A 24 -9.79 -18.67 -13.14
CA THR A 24 -8.88 -17.58 -12.75
C THR A 24 -9.48 -16.69 -11.65
N LEU A 25 -10.79 -16.41 -11.71
CA LEU A 25 -11.50 -15.60 -10.71
C LEU A 25 -11.45 -16.22 -9.31
N VAL A 26 -11.43 -17.56 -9.21
CA VAL A 26 -11.22 -18.24 -7.93
C VAL A 26 -9.93 -17.75 -7.29
N TYR A 27 -8.83 -17.58 -8.01
CA TYR A 27 -7.56 -17.18 -7.38
C TYR A 27 -7.50 -15.71 -6.93
N THR A 28 -8.51 -14.87 -7.21
CA THR A 28 -8.51 -13.45 -6.80
C THR A 28 -8.51 -13.27 -5.28
N HIS A 29 -9.12 -14.19 -4.52
CA HIS A 29 -9.10 -14.14 -3.06
C HIS A 29 -7.73 -14.49 -2.45
N LEU A 30 -6.85 -15.17 -3.20
CA LEU A 30 -5.48 -15.48 -2.75
C LEU A 30 -4.53 -14.29 -2.92
N VAL A 31 -4.98 -13.27 -3.66
CA VAL A 31 -4.26 -12.01 -3.74
C VAL A 31 -4.57 -11.25 -2.47
N SER A 32 -3.77 -11.51 -1.45
CA SER A 32 -3.65 -10.60 -0.33
C SER A 32 -3.07 -9.31 -0.89
N PHE A 33 -3.95 -8.34 -1.11
CA PHE A 33 -3.54 -6.95 -1.22
C PHE A 33 -2.98 -6.59 0.15
N LYS A 34 -1.71 -6.93 0.38
CA LYS A 34 -0.86 -6.16 1.30
C LYS A 34 -0.77 -4.77 0.67
N ASN A 35 -1.86 -4.03 0.73
CA ASN A 35 -1.77 -2.59 0.79
C ASN A 35 -1.03 -2.40 2.10
N ASP A 36 0.26 -2.13 2.01
CA ASP A 36 0.93 -1.35 3.03
C ASP A 36 0.17 0.00 3.07
N GLU A 37 -1.01 0.00 3.68
CA GLU A 37 -1.78 1.21 3.92
C GLU A 37 -0.94 2.00 4.92
N TYR A 38 -0.27 3.03 4.43
CA TYR A 38 0.44 3.95 5.30
C TYR A 38 -0.52 5.07 5.67
N ILE A 39 -0.58 5.38 6.96
CA ILE A 39 -1.21 6.59 7.46
C ILE A 39 -0.15 7.69 7.41
N TYR A 40 -0.41 8.74 6.63
CA TYR A 40 0.46 9.90 6.52
C TYR A 40 -0.05 11.02 7.42
N ARG A 41 0.85 11.70 8.13
CA ARG A 41 0.56 12.90 8.90
C ARG A 41 1.64 13.95 8.66
N VAL A 42 1.25 15.20 8.77
CA VAL A 42 2.12 16.36 8.58
C VAL A 42 2.19 17.11 9.90
N ALA A 43 3.38 17.56 10.28
CA ALA A 43 3.59 18.43 11.43
C ALA A 43 4.27 19.72 10.98
N TRP A 44 3.74 20.85 11.43
CA TRP A 44 4.30 22.17 11.16
C TRP A 44 5.11 22.69 12.34
N THR A 45 4.87 22.14 13.53
CA THR A 45 5.54 22.52 14.78
C THR A 45 6.37 21.38 15.35
N LEU A 46 7.34 21.72 16.20
CA LEU A 46 8.15 20.72 16.92
C LEU A 46 7.31 19.87 17.89
N GLU A 47 6.28 20.45 18.51
CA GLU A 47 5.36 19.72 19.40
C GLU A 47 4.59 18.63 18.66
N GLU A 48 3.99 18.95 17.50
CA GLU A 48 3.29 17.96 16.67
C GLU A 48 4.23 16.87 16.18
N ALA A 49 5.46 17.24 15.78
CA ALA A 49 6.47 16.27 15.36
C ALA A 49 6.83 15.30 16.49
N CYS A 50 6.98 15.80 17.73
CA CYS A 50 7.26 14.97 18.89
C CYS A 50 6.11 13.98 19.17
N GLN A 51 4.86 14.48 19.15
CA GLN A 51 3.67 13.63 19.33
C GLN A 51 3.56 12.53 18.25
N LEU A 52 3.91 12.84 17.00
CA LEU A 52 3.91 11.84 15.92
C LEU A 52 5.00 10.78 16.11
N VAL A 53 6.19 11.17 16.56
CA VAL A 53 7.28 10.24 16.87
C VAL A 53 6.91 9.34 18.06
N GLU A 54 6.33 9.89 19.13
CA GLU A 54 5.84 9.12 20.28
C GLU A 54 4.70 8.17 19.89
N ALA A 55 3.84 8.57 18.96
CA ALA A 55 2.80 7.72 18.39
C ALA A 55 3.35 6.63 17.45
N GLY A 56 4.66 6.56 17.23
CA GLY A 56 5.33 5.55 16.42
C GLY A 56 5.21 5.79 14.91
N PHE A 57 5.11 7.05 14.49
CA PHE A 57 5.28 7.41 13.09
C PHE A 57 6.76 7.57 12.74
N ASP A 58 7.10 7.17 11.52
CA ASP A 58 8.43 7.24 10.94
C ASP A 58 8.56 8.52 10.10
N TYR A 59 9.70 9.20 10.21
CA TYR A 59 9.97 10.42 9.43
C TYR A 59 10.23 10.10 7.96
N VAL A 60 9.62 10.86 7.05
CA VAL A 60 9.75 10.64 5.60
C VAL A 60 10.56 11.74 4.93
N CYS A 61 10.09 13.00 5.03
CA CYS A 61 10.66 14.13 4.30
C CYS A 61 10.16 15.45 4.90
N ASP A 62 10.85 16.55 4.61
CA ASP A 62 10.39 17.91 4.87
C ASP A 62 9.98 18.55 3.53
N VAL A 63 8.78 19.12 3.47
CA VAL A 63 8.26 19.79 2.28
C VAL A 63 7.69 21.13 2.71
N GLU A 64 8.21 22.22 2.14
CA GLU A 64 7.72 23.58 2.39
C GLU A 64 7.71 23.99 3.88
N GLY A 65 8.65 23.48 4.68
CA GLY A 65 8.76 23.75 6.12
C GLY A 65 7.84 22.90 6.99
N ALA A 66 7.14 21.93 6.40
CA ALA A 66 6.34 20.94 7.11
C ALA A 66 7.02 19.56 7.07
N LYS A 67 7.07 18.89 8.23
CA LYS A 67 7.64 17.54 8.36
C LYS A 67 6.57 16.49 8.10
N LEU A 68 6.86 15.59 7.18
CA LEU A 68 5.97 14.50 6.79
C LEU A 68 6.36 13.20 7.49
N PHE A 69 5.36 12.52 8.03
CA PHE A 69 5.50 11.28 8.80
C PHE A 69 4.58 10.21 8.24
N ARG A 70 5.00 8.94 8.32
CA ARG A 70 4.18 7.79 7.92
C ARG A 70 4.18 6.71 8.99
N LYS A 71 3.06 6.00 9.14
CA LYS A 71 2.96 4.81 9.99
C LYS A 71 2.27 3.70 9.20
N ARG A 72 2.77 2.47 9.31
CA ARG A 72 2.05 1.30 8.78
C ARG A 72 0.75 1.12 9.57
N LYS A 73 -0.37 0.96 8.85
CA LYS A 73 -1.69 0.68 9.44
C LYS A 73 -1.70 -0.69 10.13
#